data_AF-A0A6J1Q6V1-F1
#
_entry.id   AF-A0A6J1Q6V1-F1
#
_cell.length_a   1.000
_cell.length_b   1.000
_cell.length_c   1.000
_cell.angle_alpha   90.00
_cell.angle_beta   90.00
_cell.angle_gamma   90.00
#
_symmetry.space_group_name_H-M   'P 1'
#
loop_
_entity.id
_entity.type
_entity.pdbx_description
1 polymer ?
#
loop_
_entity_poly.entity_id
_entity_poly.type
_entity_poly.pdbx_seq_one_letter_code
_entity_poly.pdbx_strand_id
1 'polypeptide(L)'
;MGLSFYPDQQRAIISPDTACLLNVTETSLSQKNVTNNYCNVTCDNFEDQCVYTSNTFWSFVFLWSLAKTSTMTCLSINDAVCFHILGQGEQSKFGKQRLWATIGYGVAACLSGYVMDLWSHDGIYQNYTPMLILVLVFLSADLICCIKLKMQLKKGSTTILKNVFIFLKSKSIVIFLCFVAFAGILHAIELIYLLWYLEDLAIATGYMNRIKLIEGLILIGRTFGEIAFLFFSGIL
;
A
#
# COMPACT_ATOMS: atom_id res chain seq x y z
N MET A 1 -32.28 -0.70 -7.80
CA MET A 1 -32.81 -1.56 -6.71
C MET A 1 -34.14 -1.00 -6.16
N GLY A 2 -35.13 -1.82 -5.75
CA GLY A 2 -36.40 -1.34 -5.19
C GLY A 2 -36.34 -1.22 -3.66
N LEU A 3 -36.33 0.00 -3.12
CA LEU A 3 -36.37 0.27 -1.68
C LEU A 3 -37.83 0.50 -1.25
N SER A 4 -38.35 -0.33 -0.35
CA SER A 4 -39.66 -0.13 0.29
C SER A 4 -39.47 0.49 1.67
N PHE A 5 -40.02 1.68 1.87
CA PHE A 5 -40.09 2.35 3.17
C PHE A 5 -41.46 2.11 3.80
N TYR A 6 -41.49 1.57 5.03
CA TYR A 6 -42.70 1.52 5.83
C TYR A 6 -42.73 2.72 6.78
N PRO A 7 -43.79 3.54 6.77
CA PRO A 7 -43.83 4.84 7.46
C PRO A 7 -43.85 4.74 8.99
N ASP A 8 -44.06 3.56 9.58
CA ASP A 8 -44.20 3.38 11.02
C ASP A 8 -42.88 3.03 11.74
N GLN A 9 -41.83 2.70 10.99
CA GLN A 9 -40.48 2.50 11.52
C GLN A 9 -39.51 3.29 10.66
N GLN A 10 -38.86 4.30 11.24
CA GLN A 10 -37.73 5.02 10.64
C GLN A 10 -36.50 4.09 10.49
N ARG A 11 -36.64 2.96 9.80
CA ARG A 11 -35.57 2.01 9.51
C ARG A 11 -35.66 1.58 8.04
N ALA A 12 -34.62 1.90 7.28
CA ALA A 12 -34.38 1.28 6.00
C ALA A 12 -33.75 -0.10 6.23
N ILE A 13 -34.36 -1.16 5.70
CA ILE A 13 -33.78 -2.51 5.70
C ILE A 13 -32.99 -2.65 4.41
N ILE A 14 -31.66 -2.56 4.51
CA ILE A 14 -30.75 -2.85 3.40
C ILE A 14 -30.59 -4.36 3.35
N SER A 15 -30.81 -4.98 2.18
CA SER A 15 -30.58 -6.40 1.99
C SER A 15 -29.12 -6.75 2.33
N PRO A 16 -28.84 -7.77 3.16
CA PRO A 16 -27.48 -8.10 3.59
C PRO A 16 -26.56 -8.58 2.46
N ASP A 17 -27.10 -8.85 1.27
CA ASP A 17 -26.38 -9.47 0.15
C ASP A 17 -25.74 -8.46 -0.85
N THR A 18 -25.82 -7.15 -0.61
CA THR A 18 -25.31 -6.14 -1.56
C THR A 18 -24.24 -5.26 -0.95
N ALA A 19 -22.98 -5.57 -1.27
CA ALA A 19 -21.81 -4.73 -0.96
C ALA A 19 -21.67 -3.55 -1.95
N CYS A 20 -22.72 -2.75 -2.11
CA CYS A 20 -22.66 -1.51 -2.91
C CYS A 20 -22.29 -0.34 -1.99
N LEU A 21 -21.28 0.45 -2.37
CA LEU A 21 -20.95 1.70 -1.69
C LEU A 21 -22.03 2.74 -2.02
N LEU A 22 -22.88 3.06 -1.04
CA LEU A 22 -23.81 4.18 -1.13
C LEU A 22 -23.06 5.46 -0.78
N ASN A 23 -22.83 6.33 -1.76
CA ASN A 23 -22.24 7.65 -1.50
C ASN A 23 -23.32 8.59 -0.91
N VAL A 24 -23.38 8.66 0.42
CA VAL A 24 -24.35 9.49 1.14
C VAL A 24 -24.11 10.99 0.90
N THR A 25 -22.92 11.41 0.44
CA THR A 25 -22.60 12.85 0.26
C THR A 25 -23.12 13.46 -1.04
N GLU A 26 -23.42 12.64 -2.06
CA GLU A 26 -24.18 13.04 -3.27
C GLU A 26 -25.69 12.84 -3.10
N THR A 27 -26.18 12.63 -1.86
CA THR A 27 -27.62 12.64 -1.64
C THR A 27 -28.12 14.06 -1.86
N SER A 28 -28.73 14.28 -3.03
CA SER A 28 -29.54 15.46 -3.28
C SER A 28 -30.55 15.56 -2.15
N LEU A 29 -30.36 16.60 -1.35
CA LEU A 29 -31.18 16.97 -0.22
C LEU A 29 -32.64 16.91 -0.66
N SER A 30 -33.41 16.01 -0.05
CA SER A 30 -34.79 15.70 -0.42
C SER A 30 -35.58 16.99 -0.68
N GLN A 31 -36.02 17.18 -1.93
CA GLN A 31 -36.73 18.38 -2.32
C GLN A 31 -38.12 18.36 -1.68
N LYS A 32 -38.26 19.15 -0.61
CA LYS A 32 -39.41 19.16 0.29
C LYS A 32 -40.56 19.96 -0.33
N ASN A 33 -41.33 19.37 -1.25
CA ASN A 33 -42.60 19.97 -1.69
C ASN A 33 -43.71 19.60 -0.69
N VAL A 34 -43.92 20.48 0.30
CA VAL A 34 -45.01 20.36 1.28
C VAL A 34 -46.30 20.89 0.65
N THR A 35 -47.03 20.02 -0.02
CA THR A 35 -48.45 20.22 -0.33
C THR A 35 -49.21 18.93 -0.05
N ASN A 36 -50.03 18.96 1.00
CA ASN A 36 -50.81 17.86 1.59
C ASN A 36 -49.99 16.73 2.25
N ASN A 37 -50.60 16.09 3.26
CA ASN A 37 -50.01 15.16 4.26
C ASN A 37 -49.41 13.84 3.69
N TYR A 38 -48.91 13.85 2.47
CA TYR A 38 -48.24 12.72 1.83
C TYR A 38 -46.86 13.20 1.36
N CYS A 39 -45.81 12.75 2.04
CA CYS A 39 -44.45 13.02 1.60
C CYS A 39 -44.11 12.03 0.49
N ASN A 40 -44.32 12.43 -0.77
CA ASN A 40 -43.87 11.64 -1.92
C ASN A 40 -42.37 11.87 -2.11
N VAL A 41 -41.55 11.01 -1.51
CA VAL A 41 -40.11 10.97 -1.78
C VAL A 41 -39.90 10.15 -3.04
N THR A 42 -39.70 10.82 -4.18
CA THR A 42 -39.13 10.19 -5.37
C THR A 42 -37.62 10.17 -5.19
N CYS A 43 -37.06 9.01 -4.84
CA CYS A 43 -35.63 8.78 -4.97
C CYS A 43 -35.32 8.62 -6.46
N ASP A 44 -34.38 9.40 -6.97
CA ASP A 44 -33.80 9.15 -8.29
C ASP A 44 -33.28 7.71 -8.33
N ASN A 45 -33.35 7.09 -9.52
CA ASN A 45 -32.79 5.75 -9.74
C ASN A 45 -31.33 5.76 -9.28
N PHE A 46 -31.05 5.09 -8.17
CA PHE A 46 -29.70 4.81 -7.75
C PHE A 46 -29.01 4.09 -8.91
N GLU A 47 -28.03 4.74 -9.54
CA GLU A 47 -27.08 4.01 -10.36
C GLU A 47 -26.30 3.11 -9.40
N ASP A 48 -26.75 1.86 -9.29
CA ASP A 48 -26.09 0.78 -8.59
C ASP A 48 -24.75 0.47 -9.31
N GLN A 49 -23.76 1.36 -9.23
CA GLN A 49 -22.43 1.13 -9.77
C GLN A 49 -21.69 0.13 -8.87
N CYS A 50 -21.94 -1.16 -9.09
CA CYS A 50 -21.18 -2.24 -8.49
C CYS A 50 -19.73 -2.18 -8.97
N VAL A 51 -18.86 -1.50 -8.21
CA VAL A 51 -17.43 -1.35 -8.49
C VAL A 51 -16.75 -2.71 -8.73
N TYR A 52 -17.14 -3.74 -7.98
CA TYR A 52 -16.60 -5.10 -8.08
C TYR A 52 -16.96 -5.84 -9.37
N THR A 53 -17.99 -5.40 -10.09
CA THR A 53 -18.40 -5.99 -11.38
C THR A 53 -17.64 -5.34 -12.54
N SER A 54 -16.98 -4.20 -12.31
CA SER A 54 -16.26 -3.48 -13.37
C SER A 54 -14.95 -4.18 -13.76
N ASN A 55 -14.69 -4.28 -15.07
CA ASN A 55 -13.42 -4.76 -15.61
C ASN A 55 -12.23 -3.86 -15.22
N THR A 56 -12.47 -2.56 -15.00
CA THR A 56 -11.41 -1.63 -14.57
C THR A 56 -10.90 -1.95 -13.17
N PHE A 57 -11.81 -2.34 -12.26
CA PHE A 57 -11.45 -2.77 -10.91
C PHE A 57 -10.56 -4.02 -10.92
N TRP A 58 -10.98 -5.08 -11.64
CA TRP A 58 -10.18 -6.30 -11.72
C TRP A 58 -8.84 -6.10 -12.42
N SER A 59 -8.78 -5.24 -13.45
CA SER A 59 -7.53 -4.86 -14.09
C SER A 59 -6.59 -4.15 -13.12
N PHE A 60 -7.12 -3.23 -12.30
CA PHE A 60 -6.36 -2.56 -11.25
C PHE A 60 -5.85 -3.55 -10.20
N VAL A 61 -6.70 -4.45 -9.69
CA VAL A 61 -6.32 -5.49 -8.72
C VAL A 61 -5.19 -6.36 -9.25
N PHE A 62 -5.28 -6.78 -10.52
CA PHE A 62 -4.25 -7.58 -11.16
C PHE A 62 -2.93 -6.82 -11.30
N LEU A 63 -2.96 -5.59 -11.83
CA LEU A 63 -1.76 -4.75 -11.98
C LEU A 63 -1.11 -4.44 -10.63
N TRP A 64 -1.91 -4.14 -9.60
CA TRP A 64 -1.43 -3.90 -8.26
C TRP A 64 -0.78 -5.15 -7.66
N SER A 65 -1.39 -6.32 -7.83
CA SER A 65 -0.82 -7.60 -7.38
C SER A 65 0.52 -7.90 -8.05
N LEU A 66 0.62 -7.70 -9.37
CA LEU A 66 1.86 -7.85 -10.11
C LEU A 66 2.94 -6.87 -9.62
N ALA A 67 2.59 -5.58 -9.44
CA ALA A 67 3.52 -4.57 -8.97
C ALA A 67 4.06 -4.91 -7.56
N LYS A 68 3.19 -5.34 -6.64
CA LYS A 68 3.59 -5.76 -5.28
C LYS A 68 4.50 -6.99 -5.30
N THR A 69 4.18 -7.99 -6.12
CA THR A 69 4.97 -9.23 -6.24
C THR A 69 6.35 -8.95 -6.83
N SER A 70 6.40 -8.14 -7.89
CA SER A 70 7.65 -7.71 -8.52
C SER A 70 8.53 -6.97 -7.52
N THR A 71 7.97 -6.03 -6.76
CA THR A 71 8.73 -5.23 -5.78
C THR A 71 9.39 -6.12 -4.72
N MET A 72 8.66 -7.11 -4.18
CA MET A 72 9.22 -8.03 -3.17
C MET A 72 10.30 -8.94 -3.76
N THR A 73 10.13 -9.36 -5.00
CA THR A 73 11.11 -10.19 -5.71
C THR A 73 12.38 -9.40 -6.01
N CYS A 74 12.24 -8.16 -6.49
CA CYS A 74 13.37 -7.24 -6.71
C CYS A 74 14.15 -6.99 -5.41
N LEU A 75 13.47 -6.80 -4.28
CA LEU A 75 14.14 -6.64 -2.98
C LEU A 75 15.01 -7.86 -2.64
N SER A 76 14.48 -9.07 -2.83
CA SER A 76 15.19 -10.33 -2.56
C SER A 76 16.40 -10.52 -3.48
N ILE A 77 16.26 -10.15 -4.77
CA ILE A 77 17.36 -10.18 -5.74
C ILE A 77 18.44 -9.17 -5.35
N ASN A 78 18.05 -7.95 -4.97
CA ASN A 78 18.98 -6.91 -4.54
C ASN A 78 19.79 -7.34 -3.30
N ASP A 79 19.15 -8.03 -2.36
CA ASP A 79 19.83 -8.59 -1.20
C ASP A 79 20.86 -9.66 -1.61
N ALA A 80 20.48 -10.60 -2.49
CA ALA A 80 21.38 -11.63 -2.97
C ALA A 80 22.57 -11.05 -3.75
N VAL A 81 22.32 -10.05 -4.60
CA VAL A 81 23.35 -9.29 -5.33
C VAL A 81 24.27 -8.57 -4.36
N CYS A 82 23.73 -7.92 -3.34
CA CYS A 82 24.50 -7.23 -2.30
C CYS A 82 25.44 -8.20 -1.58
N PHE A 83 24.94 -9.35 -1.11
CA PHE A 83 25.78 -10.38 -0.48
C PHE A 83 26.87 -10.91 -1.42
N HIS A 84 26.58 -11.04 -2.71
CA HIS A 84 27.57 -11.44 -3.70
C HIS A 84 28.68 -10.39 -3.87
N ILE A 85 28.33 -9.10 -3.85
CA ILE A 85 29.29 -7.98 -4.00
C ILE A 85 30.14 -7.80 -2.73
N LEU A 86 29.54 -7.91 -1.54
CA LEU A 86 30.25 -7.73 -0.26
C LEU A 86 31.29 -8.81 -0.01
N GLY A 87 31.07 -10.04 -0.48
CA GLY A 87 31.98 -11.16 -0.27
C GLY A 87 31.93 -11.72 1.16
N GLN A 88 32.78 -12.71 1.44
CA GLN A 88 32.84 -13.36 2.75
C GLN A 88 33.55 -12.46 3.79
N GLY A 89 32.98 -12.37 5.00
CA GLY A 89 33.56 -11.65 6.14
C GLY A 89 33.07 -10.22 6.36
N GLU A 90 32.30 -9.66 5.41
CA GLU A 90 31.86 -8.25 5.43
C GLU A 90 30.35 -8.10 5.71
N GLN A 91 29.74 -9.08 6.38
CA GLN A 91 28.29 -9.10 6.64
C GLN A 91 27.80 -7.89 7.46
N SER A 92 28.64 -7.28 8.29
CA SER A 92 28.32 -6.05 9.02
C SER A 92 28.05 -4.85 8.10
N LYS A 93 28.60 -4.84 6.87
CA LYS A 93 28.31 -3.81 5.85
C LYS A 93 26.91 -3.96 5.25
N PHE A 94 26.31 -5.15 5.30
CA PHE A 94 24.93 -5.36 4.82
C PHE A 94 23.91 -4.58 5.66
N GLY A 95 24.12 -4.52 6.98
CA GLY A 95 23.32 -3.70 7.89
C GLY A 95 23.32 -2.22 7.49
N LYS A 96 24.48 -1.69 7.06
CA LYS A 96 24.60 -0.31 6.55
C LYS A 96 23.84 -0.11 5.23
N GLN A 97 23.90 -1.07 4.31
CA GLN A 97 23.11 -1.01 3.07
C GLN A 97 21.61 -0.96 3.38
N ARG A 98 21.14 -1.83 4.30
CA ARG A 98 19.74 -1.87 4.72
C ARG A 98 19.32 -0.57 5.42
N LEU A 99 20.19 -0.01 6.26
CA LEU A 99 19.97 1.28 6.92
C LEU A 99 19.71 2.41 5.91
N TRP A 100 20.58 2.56 4.92
CA TRP A 100 20.40 3.57 3.86
C TRP A 100 19.14 3.30 3.01
N ALA A 101 18.80 2.03 2.77
CA ALA A 101 17.55 1.67 2.09
C ALA A 101 16.31 2.07 2.91
N THR A 102 16.32 1.84 4.23
CA THR A 102 15.21 2.23 5.13
C THR A 102 15.06 3.76 5.21
N ILE A 103 16.17 4.50 5.31
CA ILE A 103 16.15 5.98 5.26
C ILE A 103 15.58 6.46 3.92
N GLY A 104 16.04 5.87 2.81
CA GLY A 104 15.54 6.19 1.47
C GLY A 104 14.04 5.93 1.32
N TYR A 105 13.54 4.81 1.84
CA TYR A 105 12.11 4.47 1.84
C TYR A 105 11.28 5.52 2.58
N GLY A 106 11.70 5.90 3.80
CA GLY A 106 11.03 6.94 4.57
C GLY A 106 11.03 8.30 3.87
N VAL A 107 12.19 8.76 3.40
CA VAL A 107 12.31 10.05 2.69
C VAL A 107 11.47 10.06 1.43
N ALA A 108 11.49 8.98 0.64
CA ALA A 108 10.68 8.86 -0.57
C ALA A 108 9.17 8.89 -0.26
N ALA A 109 8.73 8.24 0.82
CA ALA A 109 7.35 8.28 1.27
C ALA A 109 6.90 9.72 1.59
N CYS A 110 7.65 10.45 2.43
CA CYS A 110 7.36 11.85 2.71
C CYS A 110 7.39 12.75 1.48
N LEU A 111 8.40 12.59 0.62
CA LEU A 111 8.51 13.37 -0.60
C LEU A 111 7.31 13.12 -1.51
N SER A 112 6.90 11.86 -1.68
CA SER A 112 5.75 11.52 -2.50
C SER A 112 4.44 12.09 -1.94
N GLY A 113 4.23 12.02 -0.62
CA GLY A 113 3.08 12.62 0.05
C GLY A 113 3.05 14.14 -0.10
N TYR A 114 4.20 14.80 0.11
CA TYR A 114 4.33 16.24 -0.07
C TYR A 114 4.00 16.69 -1.50
N VAL A 115 4.54 16.01 -2.51
CA VAL A 115 4.33 16.38 -3.92
C VAL A 115 2.86 16.14 -4.31
N MET A 116 2.23 15.06 -3.84
CA MET A 116 0.80 14.80 -4.09
C MET A 116 -0.11 15.87 -3.46
N ASP A 117 0.17 16.26 -2.22
CA ASP A 117 -0.61 17.29 -1.51
C ASP A 117 -0.35 18.70 -2.05
N LEU A 118 0.80 18.97 -2.67
CA LEU A 118 1.07 20.25 -3.34
C LEU A 118 0.28 20.37 -4.65
N TRP A 119 0.21 19.29 -5.42
CA TRP A 119 -0.39 19.29 -6.75
C TRP A 119 -1.91 19.12 -6.73
N SER A 120 -2.44 18.47 -5.70
CA SER A 120 -3.89 18.34 -5.49
C SER A 120 -4.42 19.64 -4.88
N HIS A 121 -4.66 20.67 -5.70
CA HIS A 121 -5.36 21.87 -5.25
C HIS A 121 -6.85 21.57 -5.00
N ASP A 122 -7.29 21.71 -3.73
CA ASP A 122 -8.68 21.84 -3.25
C ASP A 122 -9.74 20.80 -3.69
N GLY A 123 -9.32 19.64 -4.18
CA GLY A 123 -10.21 18.53 -4.54
C GLY A 123 -10.24 17.41 -3.50
N ILE A 124 -11.40 16.77 -3.31
CA ILE A 124 -11.54 15.52 -2.53
C ILE A 124 -10.80 14.36 -3.24
N TYR A 125 -10.67 14.43 -4.56
CA TYR A 125 -9.95 13.45 -5.38
C TYR A 125 -8.48 13.82 -5.51
N GLN A 126 -7.61 12.94 -5.04
CA GLN A 126 -6.18 13.12 -5.15
C GLN A 126 -5.66 12.79 -6.54
N ASN A 127 -4.84 13.69 -7.07
CA ASN A 127 -4.17 13.50 -8.34
C ASN A 127 -2.87 12.73 -8.12
N TYR A 128 -2.83 11.47 -8.58
CA TYR A 128 -1.63 10.61 -8.49
C TYR A 128 -0.61 10.83 -9.62
N THR A 129 -0.96 11.59 -10.66
CA THR A 129 -0.08 11.98 -11.77
C THR A 129 1.30 12.50 -11.34
N PRO A 130 1.43 13.47 -10.41
CA PRO A 130 2.74 13.93 -9.93
C PRO A 130 3.62 12.80 -9.38
N MET A 131 3.02 11.81 -8.72
CA MET A 131 3.75 10.67 -8.17
C MET A 131 4.28 9.75 -9.27
N LEU A 132 3.55 9.59 -10.37
CA LEU A 132 4.03 8.84 -11.54
C LEU A 132 5.29 9.47 -12.15
N ILE A 133 5.32 10.81 -12.25
CA ILE A 133 6.50 11.54 -12.73
C ILE A 133 7.67 11.33 -11.78
N LEU A 134 7.45 11.45 -10.47
CA LEU A 134 8.47 11.22 -9.45
C LEU A 134 9.07 9.81 -9.54
N VAL A 135 8.21 8.79 -9.66
CA VAL A 135 8.63 7.39 -9.81
C VAL A 135 9.46 7.20 -11.08
N LEU A 136 9.05 7.79 -12.21
CA LEU A 136 9.80 7.70 -13.47
C LEU A 136 11.21 8.29 -13.33
N VAL A 137 11.35 9.41 -12.64
CA VAL A 137 12.66 10.04 -12.36
C VAL A 137 13.54 9.08 -11.54
N PHE A 138 13.03 8.54 -10.43
CA PHE A 138 13.81 7.61 -9.60
C PHE A 138 14.18 6.32 -10.32
N LEU A 139 13.25 5.73 -11.10
CA LEU A 139 13.53 4.54 -11.90
C LEU A 139 14.59 4.80 -12.98
N SER A 140 14.56 5.97 -13.61
CA SER A 140 15.59 6.33 -14.59
C SER A 140 16.98 6.44 -13.95
N ALA A 141 17.07 7.04 -12.76
CA ALA A 141 18.30 7.14 -12.01
C ALA A 141 18.81 5.77 -11.56
N ASP A 142 17.92 4.91 -11.08
CA ASP A 142 18.24 3.53 -10.69
C ASP A 142 18.77 2.71 -11.88
N LEU A 143 18.13 2.83 -13.05
CA LEU A 143 18.58 2.16 -14.26
C LEU A 143 19.98 2.61 -14.70
N ILE A 144 20.27 3.91 -14.64
CA ILE A 144 21.60 4.46 -14.96
C ILE A 144 22.65 3.89 -13.99
N CYS A 145 22.33 3.79 -12.70
CA CYS A 145 23.21 3.19 -11.69
C CYS A 145 23.44 1.69 -11.96
N CYS A 146 22.38 0.94 -12.27
CA CYS A 146 22.45 -0.48 -12.59
C CYS A 146 23.34 -0.76 -13.81
N ILE A 147 23.26 0.06 -14.86
CA ILE A 147 24.11 -0.09 -16.06
C ILE A 147 25.61 0.08 -15.72
N LYS A 148 25.95 0.92 -14.74
CA LYS A 148 27.33 1.12 -14.29
C LYS A 148 27.84 0.01 -13.39
N LEU A 149 26.94 -0.81 -12.81
CA LEU A 149 27.31 -1.88 -11.90
C LEU A 149 27.91 -3.06 -12.68
N LYS A 150 29.24 -3.18 -12.65
CA LYS A 150 29.94 -4.32 -13.24
C LYS A 150 29.84 -5.53 -12.31
N MET A 151 28.98 -6.49 -12.63
CA MET A 151 28.92 -7.77 -11.94
C MET A 151 29.41 -8.92 -12.83
N GLN A 152 30.31 -9.73 -12.30
CA GLN A 152 30.59 -11.06 -12.86
C GLN A 152 29.58 -12.05 -12.28
N LEU A 153 28.44 -12.19 -12.95
CA LEU A 153 27.43 -13.16 -12.55
C LEU A 153 27.94 -14.58 -12.82
N LYS A 154 28.14 -15.39 -11.77
CA LYS A 154 28.43 -16.82 -11.94
C LYS A 154 27.24 -17.49 -12.63
N LYS A 155 27.49 -18.31 -13.66
CA LYS A 155 26.46 -19.12 -14.33
C LYS A 155 25.70 -19.95 -13.30
N GLY A 156 24.36 -19.91 -13.36
CA GLY A 156 23.48 -20.60 -12.43
C GLY A 156 23.74 -22.10 -12.38
N SER A 157 23.76 -22.66 -11.18
CA SER A 157 23.85 -24.11 -10.97
C SER A 157 22.47 -24.76 -11.18
N THR A 158 22.41 -25.88 -11.88
CA THR A 158 21.17 -26.66 -12.11
C THR A 158 20.63 -27.33 -10.84
N THR A 159 21.33 -27.24 -9.70
CA THR A 159 20.96 -27.86 -8.42
C THR A 159 20.34 -26.91 -7.39
N ILE A 160 20.04 -25.65 -7.73
CA ILE A 160 19.50 -24.66 -6.76
C ILE A 160 18.21 -25.17 -6.08
N LEU A 161 17.24 -25.67 -6.85
CA LEU A 161 15.97 -26.16 -6.30
C LEU A 161 16.17 -27.36 -5.36
N LYS A 162 17.11 -28.25 -5.69
CA LYS A 162 17.45 -29.40 -4.84
C LYS A 162 18.04 -28.94 -3.51
N ASN A 163 18.90 -27.93 -3.53
CA ASN A 163 19.51 -27.37 -2.33
C ASN A 163 18.46 -26.68 -1.44
N VAL A 164 17.54 -25.91 -2.02
CA VAL A 164 16.41 -25.30 -1.28
C VAL A 164 15.57 -26.38 -0.60
N PHE A 165 15.24 -27.46 -1.30
CA PHE A 165 14.46 -28.56 -0.71
C PHE A 165 15.19 -29.28 0.43
N ILE A 166 16.52 -29.39 0.37
CA ILE A 166 17.34 -29.93 1.47
C ILE A 166 17.24 -29.02 2.69
N PHE A 167 17.33 -27.70 2.52
CA PHE A 167 17.16 -26.75 3.63
C PHE A 167 15.75 -26.81 4.23
N LEU A 168 14.71 -26.93 3.40
CA LEU A 168 13.33 -27.05 3.87
C LEU A 168 13.04 -28.36 4.63
N LYS A 169 13.91 -29.38 4.56
CA LYS A 169 13.80 -30.57 5.42
C LYS A 169 14.28 -30.34 6.85
N SER A 170 15.05 -29.28 7.11
CA SER A 170 15.53 -28.96 8.45
C SER A 170 14.40 -28.37 9.29
N LYS A 171 14.08 -29.01 10.42
CA LYS A 171 13.03 -28.56 11.35
C LYS A 171 13.25 -27.12 11.82
N SER A 172 14.50 -26.74 12.08
CA SER A 172 14.85 -25.38 12.54
C SER A 172 14.53 -24.32 11.48
N ILE A 173 14.80 -24.62 10.20
CA ILE A 173 14.54 -23.68 9.09
C ILE A 173 13.03 -23.53 8.87
N VAL A 174 12.26 -24.61 8.95
CA VAL A 174 10.80 -24.54 8.83
C VAL A 174 10.18 -23.72 9.95
N ILE A 175 10.61 -23.93 11.20
CA ILE A 175 10.12 -23.14 12.35
C ILE A 175 10.43 -21.65 12.16
N PHE A 176 11.65 -21.34 11.72
CA PHE A 176 12.05 -19.97 11.43
C PHE A 176 11.20 -19.34 10.30
N LEU A 177 10.95 -20.07 9.21
CA LEU A 177 10.10 -19.60 8.12
C LEU A 177 8.67 -19.33 8.57
N CYS A 178 8.08 -20.20 9.40
CA CYS A 178 6.75 -19.99 9.98
C CYS A 178 6.71 -18.71 10.83
N PHE A 179 7.74 -18.48 11.65
CA PHE A 179 7.85 -17.27 12.46
C PHE A 179 7.93 -16.01 11.60
N VAL A 180 8.80 -16.00 10.58
CA VAL A 180 8.95 -14.86 9.66
C VAL A 180 7.66 -14.61 8.87
N ALA A 181 6.97 -15.67 8.44
CA ALA A 181 5.68 -15.54 7.75
C ALA A 181 4.62 -14.91 8.65
N PHE A 182 4.52 -15.36 9.91
CA PHE A 182 3.58 -14.80 10.88
C PHE A 182 3.89 -13.32 11.18
N ALA A 183 5.16 -12.99 11.43
CA ALA A 183 5.60 -11.61 11.64
C ALA A 183 5.30 -10.72 10.42
N GLY A 184 5.51 -11.24 9.21
CA GLY A 184 5.19 -10.54 7.96
C GLY A 184 3.70 -10.25 7.80
N ILE A 185 2.83 -11.19 8.16
CA ILE A 185 1.37 -10.98 8.15
C ILE A 185 0.98 -9.87 9.13
N LEU A 186 1.48 -9.92 10.37
CA LEU A 186 1.20 -8.89 11.37
C LEU A 186 1.67 -7.50 10.89
N HIS A 187 2.88 -7.43 10.34
CA HIS A 187 3.44 -6.19 9.81
C HIS A 187 2.58 -5.61 8.68
N ALA A 188 2.11 -6.45 7.77
CA ALA A 188 1.26 -6.05 6.65
C ALA A 188 -0.11 -5.55 7.12
N ILE A 189 -0.74 -6.25 8.08
CA ILE A 189 -2.01 -5.82 8.69
C ILE A 189 -1.84 -4.45 9.35
N GLU A 190 -0.82 -4.30 10.20
CA GLU A 190 -0.55 -3.03 10.88
C GLU A 190 -0.38 -1.88 9.89
N LEU A 191 0.39 -2.08 8.80
CA LEU A 191 0.61 -1.04 7.80
C LEU A 191 -0.68 -0.64 7.07
N ILE A 192 -1.49 -1.62 6.63
CA ILE A 192 -2.71 -1.35 5.86
C ILE A 192 -3.76 -0.67 6.73
N TYR A 193 -4.03 -1.21 7.92
CA TYR A 193 -5.05 -0.65 8.81
C TYR A 193 -4.65 0.72 9.36
N LEU A 194 -3.36 0.97 9.59
CA LEU A 194 -2.89 2.28 10.01
C LEU A 194 -3.17 3.36 8.97
N LEU A 195 -2.85 3.09 7.69
CA LEU A 195 -3.11 4.03 6.60
C LEU A 195 -4.61 4.25 6.41
N TRP A 196 -5.40 3.18 6.43
CA TRP A 196 -6.85 3.29 6.28
C TRP A 196 -7.50 4.06 7.42
N TYR A 197 -7.08 3.80 8.66
CA TYR A 197 -7.53 4.55 9.83
C TYR A 197 -7.20 6.05 9.75
N LEU A 198 -6.02 6.39 9.21
CA LEU A 198 -5.63 7.79 9.02
C LEU A 198 -6.53 8.50 8.02
N GLU A 199 -6.86 7.85 6.90
CA GLU A 199 -7.81 8.40 5.92
C GLU A 199 -9.18 8.63 6.56
N ASP A 200 -9.73 7.65 7.29
CA ASP A 200 -11.01 7.80 7.98
C ASP A 200 -11.00 8.94 9.00
N LEU A 201 -9.90 9.09 9.75
CA LEU A 201 -9.72 10.19 10.70
C LEU A 201 -9.63 11.55 9.98
N ALA A 202 -8.98 11.61 8.82
CA ALA A 202 -8.86 12.82 8.02
C ALA A 202 -10.20 13.29 7.44
N ILE A 203 -11.09 12.36 7.06
CA ILE A 203 -12.50 12.66 6.72
C ILE A 203 -13.19 13.29 7.92
N ALA A 204 -13.08 12.67 9.11
CA ALA A 204 -13.79 13.13 10.30
C ALA A 204 -13.31 14.50 10.81
N THR A 205 -12.04 14.85 10.58
CA THR A 205 -11.41 16.07 11.09
C THR A 205 -11.27 17.18 10.04
N GLY A 206 -11.57 16.92 8.77
CA GLY A 206 -11.50 17.89 7.68
C GLY A 206 -10.09 18.16 7.14
N TYR A 207 -9.10 17.32 7.46
CA TYR A 207 -7.70 17.47 7.04
C TYR A 207 -7.32 16.68 5.78
N MET A 208 -8.29 16.30 4.95
CA MET A 208 -8.07 15.49 3.74
C MET A 208 -7.09 16.09 2.73
N ASN A 209 -6.93 17.42 2.70
CA ASN A 209 -5.97 18.11 1.83
C ASN A 209 -4.49 17.80 2.16
N ARG A 210 -4.19 17.34 3.38
CA ARG A 210 -2.80 17.06 3.83
C ARG A 210 -2.56 15.60 4.20
N ILE A 211 -3.47 14.71 3.84
CA ILE A 211 -3.44 13.33 4.34
C ILE A 211 -2.24 12.55 3.80
N LYS A 212 -1.82 12.73 2.55
CA LYS A 212 -0.68 11.95 2.03
C LYS A 212 0.65 12.37 2.60
N LEU A 213 0.83 13.64 2.93
CA LEU A 213 1.97 14.09 3.70
C LEU A 213 1.96 13.49 5.10
N ILE A 214 0.81 13.45 5.77
CA ILE A 214 0.67 12.85 7.12
C ILE A 214 0.99 11.35 7.09
N GLU A 215 0.46 10.61 6.11
CA GLU A 215 0.79 9.20 5.90
C GLU A 215 2.30 9.00 5.68
N GLY A 216 2.93 9.83 4.85
CA GLY A 216 4.37 9.82 4.63
C GLY A 216 5.17 10.06 5.91
N LEU A 217 4.77 11.03 6.72
CA LEU A 217 5.42 11.37 8.00
C LEU A 217 5.31 10.24 9.01
N ILE A 218 4.15 9.59 9.10
CA ILE A 218 3.94 8.45 9.98
C ILE A 218 4.78 7.27 9.54
N LEU A 219 4.91 7.04 8.23
CA LEU A 219 5.78 6.01 7.69
C LEU A 219 7.26 6.26 8.02
N ILE A 220 7.74 7.51 7.96
CA ILE A 220 9.07 7.87 8.48
C ILE A 220 9.17 7.56 9.96
N GLY A 221 8.19 7.99 10.76
CA GLY A 221 8.17 7.73 12.21
C GLY A 221 8.30 6.25 12.54
N ARG A 222 7.61 5.38 11.80
CA ARG A 222 7.71 3.92 11.93
C ARG A 222 9.13 3.42 11.63
N THR A 223 9.73 3.91 10.55
CA THR A 223 11.09 3.50 10.15
C THR A 223 12.19 3.95 11.12
N PHE A 224 11.92 4.94 11.97
CA PHE A 224 12.90 5.45 12.93
C PHE A 224 13.36 4.37 13.94
N GLY A 225 12.44 3.52 14.39
CA GLY A 225 12.77 2.39 15.26
C GLY A 225 13.68 1.36 14.58
N GLU A 226 13.42 1.06 13.30
CA GLU A 226 14.24 0.16 12.50
C GLU A 226 15.63 0.73 12.25
N ILE A 227 15.72 2.03 11.95
CA ILE A 227 16.97 2.76 11.74
C ILE A 227 17.87 2.64 12.97
N ALA A 228 17.32 2.85 14.17
CA ALA A 228 18.08 2.73 15.41
C ALA A 228 18.63 1.31 15.58
N PHE A 229 17.78 0.29 15.39
CA PHE A 229 18.19 -1.11 15.54
C PHE A 229 19.26 -1.52 14.51
N LEU A 230 19.09 -1.13 13.24
CA LEU A 230 20.04 -1.41 12.16
C LEU A 230 21.38 -0.70 12.35
N PHE A 231 21.36 0.52 12.91
CA PHE A 231 22.58 1.26 13.26
C PHE A 231 23.39 0.52 14.33
N PHE A 232 22.74 0.07 15.41
CA PHE A 232 23.41 -0.69 16.47
C PHE A 232 23.86 -2.07 15.99
N SER A 233 23.08 -2.74 15.14
CA SER A 233 23.45 -4.05 14.57
C SER A 233 24.68 -4.01 13.67
N GLY A 234 25.07 -2.84 13.14
CA GLY A 234 26.30 -2.69 12.36
C GLY A 234 27.56 -2.41 13.20
N ILE A 235 27.38 -2.15 14.50
CA ILE A 235 28.46 -1.86 15.46
C ILE A 235 28.83 -3.10 16.28
N LEU A 236 27.85 -3.96 16.58
CA LEU A 236 28.02 -5.24 17.30
C LEU A 236 28.60 -6.32 16.38
#